data_AF-A0A1W1VGK7-F1
#
_entry.id   AF-A0A1W1VGK7-F1
#
_cell.length_a   1.000
_cell.length_b   1.000
_cell.length_c   1.000
_cell.angle_alpha   90.00
_cell.angle_beta   90.00
_cell.angle_gamma   90.00
#
_symmetry.space_group_name_H-M   'P 1'
#
loop_
_entity.id
_entity.type
_entity.pdbx_description
1 polymer ?
#
loop_
_entity_poly.entity_id
_entity_poly.type
_entity_poly.pdbx_seq_one_letter_code
_entity_poly.pdbx_strand_id
1 'polypeptide(L)'
;MLRAAFRLTALVFVPAGLYLYFLPPEVAHLLGVSPLWLARLAGGVLLAWGAFLVAAGQQPDGRSTFAFAAGNLLVVAALVPPALRLGASLPGTVRNLMLAVSLLLGLLAVIGILQAPDRRGTA
;
A
#
# COMPACT_ATOMS: atom_id res chain seq x y z
N MET A 1 5.91 15.89 -9.58
CA MET A 1 5.11 15.47 -8.41
C MET A 1 4.93 13.95 -8.36
N LEU A 2 4.66 13.29 -9.48
CA LEU A 2 4.56 11.83 -9.59
C LEU A 2 5.69 11.03 -8.89
N ARG A 3 6.97 11.38 -9.09
CA ARG A 3 8.11 10.72 -8.42
C ARG A 3 8.00 10.75 -6.89
N ALA A 4 7.48 11.83 -6.31
CA ALA A 4 7.27 11.95 -4.88
C ALA A 4 6.12 11.05 -4.41
N ALA A 5 5.06 10.91 -5.21
CA ALA A 5 3.95 10.01 -4.91
C ALA A 5 4.41 8.54 -4.82
N PHE A 6 5.26 8.09 -5.76
CA PHE A 6 5.88 6.77 -5.71
C PHE A 6 6.71 6.57 -4.44
N ARG A 7 7.55 7.55 -4.08
CA ARG A 7 8.38 7.48 -2.86
C ARG A 7 7.55 7.47 -1.59
N LEU A 8 6.48 8.27 -1.52
CA LEU A 8 5.58 8.29 -0.36
C LEU A 8 4.85 6.96 -0.18
N THR A 9 4.34 6.37 -1.28
CA THR A 9 3.75 5.04 -1.21
C THR A 9 4.77 3.97 -0.82
N ALA A 10 6.00 4.05 -1.36
CA ALA A 10 7.07 3.14 -0.95
C ALA A 10 7.42 3.27 0.53
N LEU A 11 7.41 4.50 1.08
CA LEU A 11 7.61 4.76 2.50
C LEU A 11 6.52 4.12 3.39
N VAL A 12 5.33 3.85 2.85
CA VAL A 12 4.28 3.10 3.55
C VAL A 12 4.50 1.59 3.40
N PHE A 13 4.71 1.11 2.18
CA PHE A 13 4.74 -0.33 1.90
C PHE A 13 6.04 -1.02 2.32
N VAL A 14 7.19 -0.35 2.26
CA VAL A 14 8.47 -0.95 2.69
C VAL A 14 8.47 -1.25 4.20
N PRO A 15 8.15 -0.30 5.10
CA PRO A 15 8.09 -0.59 6.53
C PRO A 15 6.98 -1.59 6.88
N ALA A 16 5.80 -1.47 6.27
CA ALA A 16 4.71 -2.42 6.50
C ALA A 16 5.10 -3.84 6.06
N GLY A 17 5.74 -3.97 4.89
CA GLY A 17 6.23 -5.23 4.36
C GLY A 17 7.31 -5.86 5.24
N LEU A 18 8.30 -5.08 5.67
CA LEU A 18 9.33 -5.52 6.60
C LEU A 18 8.74 -6.00 7.93
N TYR A 19 7.82 -5.21 8.51
CA TYR A 19 7.20 -5.56 9.77
C TYR A 19 6.39 -6.87 9.68
N LEU A 20 5.62 -7.06 8.61
CA LEU A 20 4.86 -8.28 8.39
C LEU A 20 5.75 -9.49 8.09
N TYR A 21 6.85 -9.28 7.37
CA TYR A 21 7.82 -10.34 7.07
C TYR A 21 8.54 -10.84 8.33
N PHE A 22 8.92 -9.91 9.21
CA PHE A 22 9.57 -10.19 10.49
C PHE A 22 8.59 -10.17 11.67
N LEU A 23 7.30 -10.43 11.43
CA LEU A 23 6.27 -10.35 12.47
C LEU A 23 6.62 -11.32 13.62
N PRO A 24 6.80 -10.80 14.86
CA PRO A 24 7.10 -11.66 16.00
C PRO A 24 5.94 -12.65 16.24
N PRO A 25 6.22 -13.93 16.52
CA PRO A 25 5.18 -14.94 16.78
C PRO A 25 4.21 -14.52 17.90
N GLU A 26 4.70 -13.84 18.93
CA GLU A 26 3.92 -13.36 20.06
C GLU A 26 2.88 -12.34 19.61
N VAL A 27 3.26 -11.40 18.73
CA VAL A 27 2.36 -10.40 18.16
C VAL A 27 1.35 -11.08 17.21
N ALA A 28 1.78 -12.05 16.42
CA ALA A 28 0.89 -12.80 15.54
C ALA A 28 -0.18 -13.56 16.34
N HIS A 29 0.19 -14.19 17.45
CA HIS A 29 -0.76 -14.86 18.35
C HIS A 29 -1.74 -13.88 18.99
N LEU A 30 -1.26 -12.73 19.48
CA LEU A 30 -2.11 -11.68 20.06
C LEU A 30 -3.13 -11.12 19.05
N LEU A 31 -2.74 -11.02 17.78
CA LEU A 31 -3.61 -10.52 16.70
C LEU A 31 -4.45 -11.62 16.03
N GLY A 32 -4.38 -12.86 16.50
CA GLY A 32 -5.09 -13.99 15.89
C GLY A 32 -4.65 -14.33 14.47
N VAL A 33 -3.44 -13.93 14.07
CA VAL A 33 -2.89 -14.12 12.72
C VAL A 33 -2.41 -15.56 12.59
N SER A 34 -3.18 -16.37 11.86
CA SER A 34 -2.92 -17.79 11.63
C SER A 34 -3.32 -18.17 10.21
N PRO A 35 -2.43 -18.82 9.42
CA PRO A 35 -1.07 -19.23 9.76
C PRO A 35 -0.01 -18.13 9.56
N LEU A 36 1.07 -18.14 10.35
CA LEU A 36 2.13 -17.11 10.34
C LEU A 36 2.81 -16.91 8.97
N TRP A 37 2.95 -17.98 8.18
CA TRP A 37 3.57 -17.91 6.86
C TRP A 37 2.79 -16.99 5.91
N LEU A 38 1.47 -16.85 6.08
CA LEU A 38 0.65 -15.99 5.24
C LEU A 38 0.96 -14.51 5.49
N ALA A 39 1.16 -14.13 6.75
CA ALA A 39 1.61 -12.79 7.12
C ALA A 39 2.99 -12.48 6.53
N ARG A 40 3.91 -13.46 6.58
CA ARG A 40 5.25 -13.31 5.99
C ARG A 40 5.21 -13.18 4.48
N LEU A 41 4.37 -13.97 3.81
CA LEU A 41 4.17 -13.89 2.36
C LEU A 41 3.58 -12.53 1.96
N ALA A 42 2.56 -12.06 2.67
CA ALA A 42 2.00 -10.72 2.47
C ALA A 42 3.07 -9.62 2.70
N GLY A 43 3.89 -9.77 3.74
CA GLY A 43 5.01 -8.87 4.02
C GLY A 43 6.05 -8.86 2.91
N GLY A 44 6.45 -10.02 2.41
CA GLY A 44 7.37 -10.15 1.27
C GLY A 44 6.83 -9.52 -0.01
N VAL A 45 5.54 -9.72 -0.31
CA VAL A 45 4.87 -9.10 -1.46
C VAL A 45 4.84 -7.58 -1.33
N LEU A 46 4.45 -7.04 -0.16
CA LEU A 46 4.45 -5.60 0.08
C LEU A 46 5.85 -4.99 0.01
N LEU A 47 6.86 -5.70 0.52
CA LEU A 47 8.25 -5.26 0.46
C LEU A 47 8.76 -5.23 -0.99
N ALA A 48 8.52 -6.29 -1.76
CA ALA A 48 8.88 -6.35 -3.17
C ALA A 48 8.16 -5.25 -3.98
N TRP A 49 6.88 -5.03 -3.69
CA TRP A 49 6.10 -3.95 -4.30
C TRP A 49 6.65 -2.57 -3.94
N GLY A 50 6.99 -2.34 -2.67
CA GLY A 50 7.63 -1.11 -2.21
C GLY A 50 8.98 -0.86 -2.91
N ALA A 51 9.82 -1.88 -3.03
CA ALA A 51 11.09 -1.81 -3.76
C ALA A 51 10.88 -1.49 -5.25
N PHE A 52 9.89 -2.13 -5.88
CA PHE A 52 9.48 -1.81 -7.25
C PHE A 52 9.08 -0.34 -7.39
N LEU A 53 8.30 0.21 -6.45
CA LEU A 53 7.90 1.62 -6.48
C LEU A 53 9.08 2.58 -6.30
N VAL A 54 10.08 2.23 -5.49
CA VAL A 54 11.33 3.01 -5.38
C VAL A 54 12.06 3.07 -6.72
N ALA A 55 12.18 1.93 -7.40
CA ALA A 55 12.83 1.86 -8.71
C ALA A 55 12.02 2.60 -9.78
N ALA A 56 10.71 2.32 -9.89
CA ALA A 56 9.81 2.95 -10.84
C ALA A 56 9.70 4.48 -10.63
N GLY A 57 9.83 4.96 -9.40
CA GLY A 57 9.85 6.39 -9.09
C GLY A 57 11.05 7.15 -9.71
N GLN A 58 12.09 6.46 -10.18
CA GLN A 58 13.21 7.09 -10.87
C GLN A 58 12.84 7.54 -12.28
N GLN A 59 12.10 6.74 -13.03
CA GLN A 59 11.61 7.08 -14.36
C GLN A 59 10.17 6.55 -14.51
N PRO A 60 9.17 7.30 -14.02
CA PRO A 60 7.79 6.88 -14.10
C PRO A 60 7.33 6.81 -15.56
N ASP A 61 6.78 5.67 -15.96
CA ASP A 61 6.16 5.44 -17.26
C ASP A 61 4.66 5.14 -17.11
N GLY A 62 3.94 5.03 -18.23
CA GLY A 62 2.50 4.77 -18.20
C GLY A 62 2.14 3.44 -17.52
N ARG A 63 2.97 2.41 -17.66
CA ARG A 63 2.73 1.08 -17.06
C ARG A 63 2.91 1.09 -15.54
N SER A 64 4.03 1.63 -15.07
CA SER A 64 4.31 1.76 -13.64
C SER A 64 3.34 2.71 -12.96
N THR A 65 2.88 3.77 -13.62
CA THR A 65 1.88 4.69 -13.06
C THR A 65 0.51 4.02 -12.92
N PHE A 66 0.10 3.21 -13.90
CA PHE A 66 -1.11 2.39 -13.78
C PHE A 66 -0.98 1.37 -12.65
N ALA A 67 0.13 0.64 -12.60
CA ALA A 67 0.40 -0.34 -11.56
C ALA A 67 0.36 0.30 -10.16
N PHE A 68 1.01 1.46 -10.00
CA PHE A 68 1.00 2.27 -8.78
C PHE A 68 -0.42 2.66 -8.34
N ALA A 69 -1.23 3.23 -9.25
CA ALA A 69 -2.59 3.65 -8.93
C ALA A 69 -3.48 2.45 -8.57
N ALA A 70 -3.42 1.38 -9.36
CA ALA A 70 -4.18 0.16 -9.11
C ALA A 70 -3.80 -0.49 -7.77
N GLY A 71 -2.50 -0.60 -7.48
CA GLY A 71 -2.02 -1.16 -6.21
C GLY A 71 -2.51 -0.35 -5.00
N ASN A 72 -2.43 0.97 -5.06
CA ASN A 72 -2.94 1.85 -4.01
C ASN A 72 -4.45 1.69 -3.82
N LEU A 73 -5.24 1.69 -4.90
CA LEU A 73 -6.69 1.52 -4.84
C LEU A 73 -7.09 0.13 -4.31
N LEU A 74 -6.33 -0.92 -4.63
CA LEU A 74 -6.56 -2.26 -4.11
C LEU A 74 -6.37 -2.30 -2.58
N VAL A 75 -5.32 -1.65 -2.07
CA VAL A 75 -5.09 -1.54 -0.63
C VAL A 75 -6.19 -0.72 0.05
N VAL A 76 -6.62 0.39 -0.55
CA VAL A 76 -7.77 1.17 -0.07
C VAL A 76 -9.03 0.28 0.00
N ALA A 77 -9.30 -0.49 -1.04
CA ALA A 77 -10.44 -1.41 -1.09
C ALA A 77 -10.35 -2.52 -0.02
N ALA A 78 -9.15 -2.92 0.38
CA ALA A 78 -8.94 -3.90 1.45
C ALA A 78 -9.09 -3.27 2.86
N LEU A 79 -8.71 -2.01 3.05
CA LEU A 79 -8.66 -1.36 4.36
C LEU A 79 -9.97 -0.67 4.75
N VAL A 80 -10.68 -0.04 3.81
CA VAL A 80 -11.88 0.76 4.11
C VAL A 80 -13.04 -0.09 4.65
N PRO A 81 -13.43 -1.22 4.02
CA PRO A 81 -14.56 -2.00 4.51
C PRO A 81 -14.43 -2.48 5.95
N PRO A 82 -13.31 -3.11 6.40
CA PRO A 82 -13.17 -3.49 7.80
C PRO A 82 -13.09 -2.28 8.73
N ALA A 83 -12.45 -1.17 8.34
CA ALA A 83 -12.40 0.04 9.18
C ALA A 83 -13.79 0.67 9.45
N LEU A 84 -14.74 0.50 8.52
CA LEU A 84 -16.11 0.98 8.67
C LEU A 84 -17.02 -0.05 9.36
N ARG A 85 -16.91 -1.34 9.00
CA ARG A 85 -17.81 -2.39 9.47
C ARG A 85 -17.45 -2.93 10.85
N LEU A 86 -16.17 -2.93 11.21
CA LEU A 86 -15.66 -3.45 12.48
C LEU A 86 -15.42 -2.32 13.51
N GLY A 87 -16.11 -1.20 13.36
CA GLY A 87 -15.81 0.03 14.11
C GLY A 87 -15.88 -0.10 15.63
N ALA A 88 -16.73 -0.98 16.16
CA ALA A 88 -16.86 -1.23 17.61
C ALA A 88 -15.85 -2.29 18.13
N SER A 89 -15.30 -3.13 17.25
CA SER A 89 -14.35 -4.20 17.61
C SER A 89 -12.89 -3.80 17.36
N LEU A 90 -12.64 -2.74 16.60
CA LEU A 90 -11.30 -2.19 16.37
C LEU A 90 -10.97 -1.10 17.40
N PRO A 91 -9.75 -1.10 17.98
CA PRO A 91 -9.25 0.03 18.73
C PRO A 91 -9.33 1.32 17.89
N GLY A 92 -9.83 2.42 18.46
CA GLY A 92 -10.05 3.67 17.73
C GLY A 92 -8.82 4.18 17.00
N THR A 93 -7.63 4.02 17.59
CA THR A 93 -6.34 4.37 16.97
C THR A 93 -6.06 3.56 15.70
N VAL A 94 -6.31 2.25 15.72
CA VAL A 94 -6.09 1.37 14.56
C VAL A 94 -7.05 1.73 13.43
N ARG A 95 -8.33 1.92 13.76
CA ARG A 95 -9.34 2.35 12.80
C ARG A 95 -8.96 3.67 12.14
N ASN A 96 -8.56 4.68 12.93
CA ASN A 96 -8.16 5.98 12.42
C ASN A 96 -6.92 5.88 11.53
N LEU A 97 -5.94 5.04 11.90
CA LEU A 97 -4.76 4.78 11.09
C LEU A 97 -5.13 4.15 9.75
N MET A 98 -6.00 3.13 9.74
CA MET A 98 -6.48 2.49 8.51
C MET A 98 -7.18 3.48 7.58
N LEU A 99 -8.03 4.36 8.12
CA LEU A 99 -8.72 5.39 7.34
C LEU A 99 -7.75 6.47 6.82
N ALA A 100 -6.82 6.93 7.66
CA ALA A 100 -5.82 7.92 7.27
C ALA A 100 -4.89 7.39 6.16
N VAL A 101 -4.42 6.14 6.30
CA VAL A 101 -3.62 5.47 5.26
C VAL A 101 -4.45 5.29 3.98
N SER A 102 -5.71 4.89 4.10
CA SER A 102 -6.60 4.74 2.94
C SER A 102 -6.82 6.07 2.21
N LEU A 103 -7.04 7.15 2.94
CA LEU A 103 -7.19 8.48 2.35
C LEU A 103 -5.90 8.90 1.64
N LEU A 104 -4.75 8.75 2.28
CA LEU A 104 -3.46 9.06 1.68
C LEU A 104 -3.22 8.27 0.39
N LEU A 105 -3.37 6.94 0.44
CA LEU A 105 -3.17 6.07 -0.73
C LEU A 105 -4.16 6.38 -1.86
N GLY A 106 -5.42 6.67 -1.52
CA GLY A 106 -6.44 7.09 -2.48
C GLY A 106 -6.07 8.40 -3.18
N LEU A 107 -5.65 9.42 -2.43
CA LEU A 107 -5.18 10.69 -2.99
C LEU A 107 -3.95 10.50 -3.88
N LEU A 108 -2.99 9.68 -3.44
CA LEU A 108 -1.81 9.36 -4.23
C LEU A 108 -2.17 8.61 -5.53
N ALA A 109 -3.14 7.70 -5.50
CA ALA A 109 -3.64 7.01 -6.69
C ALA A 109 -4.28 8.00 -7.68
N VAL A 110 -5.13 8.91 -7.20
CA VAL A 110 -5.74 9.97 -8.02
C VAL A 110 -4.67 10.85 -8.66
N ILE A 111 -3.66 11.27 -7.88
CA ILE A 111 -2.50 12.03 -8.41
C ILE A 111 -1.78 11.24 -9.51
N GLY A 112 -1.58 9.93 -9.31
CA GLY A 112 -0.98 9.05 -10.32
C GLY A 112 -1.78 9.02 -11.61
N ILE A 113 -3.10 8.85 -11.52
CA ILE A 113 -4.00 8.82 -12.68
C ILE A 113 -3.97 10.17 -13.43
N LEU A 114 -4.05 11.28 -12.69
CA LEU A 114 -4.07 12.62 -13.29
C LEU A 114 -2.73 13.04 -13.92
N GLN A 115 -1.61 12.49 -13.44
CA GLN A 115 -0.27 12.77 -13.95
C GLN A 115 0.29 11.65 -14.84
N ALA A 116 -0.56 10.70 -15.26
CA ALA A 116 -0.13 9.60 -16.10
C ALA A 116 0.46 10.14 -17.41
N PRO A 117 1.68 9.71 -17.81
CA PRO A 117 2.27 10.13 -19.07
C PRO A 117 1.35 9.79 -20.25
N ASP A 118 1.11 10.75 -21.13
CA ASP A 118 0.28 10.55 -22.32
C ASP A 118 0.83 9.42 -23.20
N ARG A 119 -0.04 8.48 -23.58
CA ARG A 119 0.29 7.42 -24.55
C ARG A 119 0.42 7.93 -25.99
N ARG A 120 0.11 9.21 -26.24
CA ARG A 120 0.05 9.81 -27.58
C ARG A 120 1.35 10.56 -27.90
N GLY A 121 2.43 9.82 -28.17
CA GLY A 121 3.71 10.43 -28.57
C GLY A 121 4.65 9.53 -29.35
N THR A 122 4.24 8.32 -29.70
CA THR A 122 5.03 7.41 -30.55
C THR A 122 4.10 6.71 -31.54
N ALA A 123 3.81 7.40 -32.64
CA ALA A 123 3.40 6.83 -33.92
C ALA A 123 3.95 7.73 -35.02
#